data_AF-A0A662HLX3-F1
#
_entry.id   AF-A0A662HLX3-F1
#
_cell.length_a   1.000
_cell.length_b   1.000
_cell.length_c   1.000
_cell.angle_alpha   90.00
_cell.angle_beta   90.00
_cell.angle_gamma   90.00
#
_symmetry.space_group_name_H-M   'P 1'
#
loop_
_entity.id
_entity.type
_entity.pdbx_description
1 polymer ?
#
loop_
_entity_poly.entity_id
_entity_poly.type
_entity_poly.pdbx_seq_one_letter_code
_entity_poly.pdbx_strand_id
1 'polypeptide(L)'
;MAGMGSGIYIVHFTHEGKHYYGLLVTFRDYYKYYGIPIFYYVERGEPLRGRYLLIKVDESGEKVEESEGSRSGWICLPIVDLAEKPSFINV
;
A
#
# COMPACT_ATOMS: atom_id res chain seq x y z
N MET A 1 17.44 2.08 5.33
CA MET A 1 17.02 2.50 6.67
C MET A 1 15.50 2.45 6.74
N ALA A 2 14.94 1.34 7.24
CA ALA A 2 13.54 1.29 7.64
C ALA A 2 13.44 1.98 9.00
N GLY A 3 12.93 3.22 9.02
CA GLY A 3 12.75 3.99 10.24
C GLY A 3 11.68 3.35 11.13
N MET A 4 12.04 3.08 12.37
CA MET A 4 11.11 2.75 13.45
C MET A 4 10.03 3.84 13.54
N GLY A 5 8.75 3.46 13.45
CA GLY A 5 7.61 4.33 13.71
C GLY A 5 6.29 3.78 13.21
N SER A 6 6.23 3.36 11.94
CA SER A 6 5.06 2.68 11.36
C SER A 6 5.54 1.74 10.27
N GLY A 7 5.22 0.45 10.36
CA GLY A 7 5.41 -0.46 9.22
C GLY A 7 4.67 0.10 8.01
N ILE A 8 5.27 -0.01 6.81
CA ILE A 8 4.58 0.36 5.58
C ILE A 8 3.47 -0.68 5.37
N TYR A 9 2.22 -0.22 5.24
CA TYR A 9 1.05 -1.06 5.03
C TYR A 9 0.25 -0.52 3.85
N ILE A 10 -0.42 -1.40 3.12
CA ILE A 10 -1.33 -1.02 2.05
C ILE A 10 -2.72 -0.93 2.66
N VAL A 11 -3.46 0.16 2.45
CA VAL A 11 -4.89 0.20 2.74
C VAL A 11 -5.68 -0.28 1.53
N HIS A 12 -6.71 -1.06 1.79
CA HIS A 12 -7.66 -1.51 0.80
C HIS A 12 -9.08 -1.07 1.17
N PHE A 13 -9.84 -0.58 0.21
CA PHE A 13 -11.27 -0.37 0.35
C PHE A 13 -11.97 -0.63 -0.99
N THR A 14 -13.27 -0.90 -0.92
CA THR A 14 -14.11 -1.03 -2.10
C THR A 14 -14.95 0.24 -2.31
N HIS A 15 -15.11 0.63 -3.57
CA HIS A 15 -16.00 1.72 -3.97
C HIS A 15 -16.52 1.46 -5.38
N GLU A 16 -17.82 1.62 -5.61
CA GLU A 16 -18.46 1.43 -6.92
C GLU A 16 -18.11 0.10 -7.62
N GLY A 17 -17.96 -0.98 -6.85
CA GLY A 17 -17.62 -2.32 -7.36
C GLY A 17 -16.15 -2.51 -7.75
N LYS A 18 -15.29 -1.54 -7.46
CA LYS A 18 -13.84 -1.59 -7.69
C LYS A 18 -13.07 -1.71 -6.38
N HIS A 19 -11.86 -2.24 -6.47
CA HIS A 19 -10.93 -2.42 -5.37
C HIS A 19 -9.79 -1.42 -5.47
N TYR A 20 -9.58 -0.63 -4.42
CA TYR A 20 -8.54 0.38 -4.36
C TYR A 20 -7.49 -0.03 -3.35
N TYR A 21 -6.25 -0.15 -3.78
CA TYR A 21 -5.11 -0.51 -2.93
C TYR A 21 -4.13 0.65 -2.93
N GLY A 22 -3.82 1.22 -1.77
CA GLY A 22 -2.98 2.41 -1.74
C GLY A 22 -2.22 2.65 -0.45
N LEU A 23 -1.39 3.68 -0.51
CA LEU A 23 -0.52 4.17 0.54
C LEU A 23 -0.86 5.63 0.79
N LEU A 24 -1.12 5.97 2.05
CA LEU A 24 -1.20 7.36 2.48
C LEU A 24 0.21 7.80 2.91
N VAL A 25 0.79 8.73 2.16
CA VAL A 25 2.15 9.22 2.40
C VAL A 25 2.15 10.74 2.52
N THR A 26 3.14 11.27 3.21
CA THR A 26 3.34 12.71 3.35
C THR A 26 4.42 13.16 2.38
N PHE A 27 4.05 13.96 1.39
CA PHE A 27 5.00 14.57 0.46
C PHE A 27 5.54 15.86 1.06
N ARG A 28 6.80 15.83 1.48
CA ARG A 28 7.38 16.84 2.37
C ARG A 28 7.81 18.09 1.64
N ASP A 29 8.33 17.97 0.43
CA ASP A 29 9.12 19.04 -0.20
C ASP A 29 8.43 19.69 -1.41
N TYR A 30 7.10 19.81 -1.40
CA TYR A 30 6.35 20.47 -2.48
C TYR A 30 6.31 21.99 -2.32
N TYR A 31 7.26 22.67 -2.95
CA TYR A 31 7.34 24.13 -2.99
C TYR A 31 7.26 24.77 -1.59
N LYS A 32 6.17 25.50 -1.27
CA LYS A 32 5.92 26.12 0.04
C LYS A 32 4.99 25.30 0.95
N TYR A 33 4.47 24.19 0.47
CA TYR A 33 3.52 23.36 1.17
C TYR A 33 4.23 22.15 1.76
N TYR A 34 4.65 22.28 3.01
CA TYR A 34 5.35 21.21 3.72
C TYR A 34 4.37 20.14 4.18
N GLY A 35 4.57 18.90 3.74
CA GLY A 35 3.85 17.74 4.25
C GLY A 35 2.44 17.53 3.69
N ILE A 36 2.27 17.70 2.37
CA ILE A 36 0.99 17.41 1.71
C ILE A 36 0.67 15.91 1.82
N PRO A 37 -0.53 15.52 2.29
CA PRO A 37 -0.95 14.13 2.27
C PRO A 37 -1.27 13.71 0.82
N ILE A 38 -0.64 12.63 0.37
CA ILE A 38 -0.89 12.02 -0.93
C ILE A 38 -1.37 10.60 -0.72
N PHE A 39 -2.43 10.24 -1.42
CA PHE A 39 -2.91 8.87 -1.53
C PHE A 39 -2.49 8.29 -2.87
N TYR A 40 -1.42 7.49 -2.89
CA TYR A 40 -1.01 6.75 -4.08
C TYR A 40 -1.74 5.42 -4.11
N TYR A 41 -2.43 5.12 -5.20
CA TYR A 41 -3.22 3.89 -5.28
C TYR A 41 -3.20 3.27 -6.67
N VAL A 42 -3.58 1.99 -6.71
CA VAL A 42 -3.95 1.26 -7.91
C VAL A 42 -5.41 0.82 -7.80
N GLU A 43 -6.11 0.87 -8.92
CA GLU A 43 -7.49 0.37 -9.05
C GLU A 43 -7.47 -1.03 -9.67
N ARG A 44 -8.29 -1.94 -9.15
CA ARG A 44 -8.50 -3.28 -9.72
C ARG A 44 -9.98 -3.62 -9.79
N GLY A 45 -10.36 -4.40 -10.81
CA GLY A 45 -11.70 -4.98 -10.92
C GLY A 45 -11.91 -6.22 -10.02
N GLU A 46 -10.83 -6.85 -9.57
CA GLU A 46 -10.86 -8.03 -8.70
C GLU A 46 -9.95 -7.83 -7.48
N PRO A 47 -10.28 -8.42 -6.32
CA PRO A 47 -9.44 -8.32 -5.14
C PRO A 47 -8.12 -9.07 -5.33
N LEU A 48 -7.11 -8.66 -4.56
CA LEU A 48 -5.96 -9.51 -4.29
C LEU A 48 -6.43 -10.71 -3.44
N ARG A 49 -5.84 -11.88 -3.67
CA ARG A 49 -6.11 -13.11 -2.93
C ARG A 49 -5.38 -13.13 -1.60
N GLY A 50 -4.20 -12.53 -1.54
CA GLY A 50 -3.36 -12.49 -0.35
C GLY A 50 -3.68 -11.36 0.63
N ARG A 51 -3.24 -11.53 1.89
CA ARG A 51 -3.27 -10.50 2.95
C ARG A 51 -1.99 -9.67 3.04
N TYR A 52 -0.97 -10.04 2.29
CA TYR A 52 0.31 -9.38 2.21
C TYR A 52 0.75 -9.24 0.76
N LEU A 53 1.42 -8.14 0.46
CA LEU A 53 2.27 -8.01 -0.71
C LEU A 53 3.73 -8.20 -0.27
N LEU A 54 4.39 -9.21 -0.83
CA LEU A 54 5.78 -9.54 -0.54
C LEU A 54 6.66 -8.99 -1.66
N ILE A 55 7.73 -8.28 -1.27
CA ILE A 55 8.70 -7.73 -2.21
C ILE A 55 10.08 -8.29 -1.87
N LYS A 56 10.79 -8.79 -2.88
CA LYS A 56 12.19 -9.17 -2.79
C LYS A 56 12.96 -8.58 -3.95
N VAL A 57 14.08 -7.93 -3.62
CA VAL A 57 15.02 -7.39 -4.60
C VAL A 57 16.33 -8.14 -4.44
N ASP A 58 16.75 -8.81 -5.50
CA ASP A 58 18.02 -9.54 -5.57
C ASP A 58 18.69 -9.37 -6.95
N GLU A 59 19.78 -10.07 -7.20
CA GLU A 59 20.53 -9.99 -8.48
C GLU A 59 19.68 -10.37 -9.71
N SER A 60 18.59 -11.13 -9.52
CA SER A 60 17.65 -11.48 -10.60
C SER A 60 16.59 -10.41 -10.86
N GLY A 61 16.56 -9.33 -10.07
CA GLY A 61 15.64 -8.21 -10.18
C GLY A 61 14.67 -8.09 -9.00
N GLU A 62 13.56 -7.39 -9.24
CA GLU A 62 12.47 -7.24 -8.27
C GLU A 62 11.39 -8.31 -8.49
N LYS A 63 11.00 -8.98 -7.41
CA LYS A 63 9.89 -9.94 -7.36
C LYS A 63 8.82 -9.42 -6.42
N VAL A 64 7.58 -9.45 -6.89
CA VAL A 64 6.40 -9.05 -6.14
C VAL A 64 5.41 -10.21 -6.13
N GLU A 65 4.97 -10.64 -4.95
CA GLU A 65 4.08 -11.78 -4.76
C GLU A 65 2.97 -11.48 -3.74
N GLU A 66 1.79 -12.04 -3.96
CA GLU A 66 0.74 -12.06 -2.94
C GLU A 66 0.99 -13.21 -1.95
N SER A 67 0.67 -12.99 -0.67
CA SER A 67 0.78 -14.04 0.35
C SER A 67 -0.23 -13.89 1.48
N GLU A 68 -0.58 -15.01 2.13
CA GLU A 68 -1.38 -15.02 3.36
C GLU A 68 -0.59 -14.57 4.60
N GLY A 69 0.74 -14.54 4.53
CA GLY A 69 1.59 -14.25 5.68
C GLY A 69 2.94 -13.62 5.31
N SER A 70 3.68 -13.23 6.35
CA SER A 70 5.06 -12.74 6.20
C SER A 70 6.02 -13.88 5.83
N ARG A 71 7.07 -13.56 5.06
CA ARG A 71 8.12 -14.52 4.67
C ARG A 71 9.51 -13.97 5.01
N SER A 72 10.35 -14.79 5.64
CA SER A 72 11.72 -14.39 5.99
C SER A 72 12.53 -14.05 4.74
N GLY A 73 13.33 -12.98 4.81
CA GLY A 73 14.11 -12.47 3.67
C GLY A 73 13.30 -11.69 2.63
N TRP A 74 12.03 -11.36 2.92
CA TRP A 74 11.17 -10.53 2.09
C TRP A 74 10.72 -9.29 2.85
N ILE A 75 10.52 -8.19 2.13
CA ILE A 75 9.77 -7.05 2.63
C ILE A 75 8.29 -7.46 2.60
N CYS A 76 7.63 -7.42 3.75
CA CYS A 76 6.25 -7.86 3.89
C CYS A 76 5.36 -6.65 4.15
N LEU A 77 4.51 -6.29 3.20
CA LEU A 77 3.55 -5.19 3.33
C LEU A 77 2.17 -5.77 3.64
N PRO A 78 1.66 -5.65 4.87
CA PRO A 78 0.30 -6.10 5.17
C PRO A 78 -0.71 -5.24 4.41
N ILE A 79 -1.77 -5.89 3.93
CA ILE A 79 -2.95 -5.25 3.35
C ILE A 79 -3.99 -5.13 4.46
N VAL A 80 -4.42 -3.90 4.72
CA VAL A 80 -5.39 -3.56 5.76
C VAL A 80 -6.69 -3.17 5.08
N ASP A 81 -7.70 -4.02 5.23
CA ASP A 81 -9.04 -3.76 4.72
C ASP A 81 -9.76 -2.72 5.60
N LEU A 82 -10.20 -1.64 4.97
CA LEU A 82 -11.05 -0.64 5.60
C LEU A 82 -12.52 -1.02 5.38
N ALA A 83 -13.35 -0.75 6.39
CA ALA A 83 -14.77 -1.05 6.34
C ALA A 83 -15.50 -0.28 5.23
N GLU A 84 -15.05 0.94 4.92
CA GLU A 84 -15.63 1.81 3.90
C GLU A 84 -14.57 2.73 3.29
N LYS A 85 -14.87 3.32 2.12
CA LYS A 85 -14.02 4.34 1.50
C LYS A 85 -13.87 5.54 2.43
N PRO A 86 -12.63 5.97 2.76
CA PRO A 86 -12.42 7.20 3.50
C PRO A 86 -13.02 8.42 2.80
N SER A 87 -13.72 9.28 3.56
CA SER A 87 -14.46 10.42 3.02
C SER A 87 -13.58 11.46 2.31
N PHE A 88 -12.31 11.57 2.70
CA PHE A 88 -11.34 12.51 2.12
C PHE A 88 -10.67 11.99 0.84
N ILE A 89 -10.89 10.73 0.46
CA ILE A 89 -10.36 10.15 -0.77
C ILE A 89 -11.38 10.33 -1.90
N ASN A 90 -10.95 10.97 -2.99
CA ASN A 90 -11.75 11.20 -4.17
C ASN A 90 -11.29 10.26 -5.30
N VAL A 91 -12.06 9.20 -5.53
CA VAL A 91 -11.85 8.15 -6.54
C VAL A 91 -13.19 7.72 -7.14
#